data_AF-A0A243Q414-F1
#
_entry.id   AF-A0A243Q414-F1
#
_cell.length_a   1.000
_cell.length_b   1.000
_cell.length_c   1.000
_cell.angle_alpha   90.00
_cell.angle_beta   90.00
_cell.angle_gamma   90.00
#
_symmetry.space_group_name_H-M   'P 1'
#
loop_
_entity.id
_entity.type
_entity.pdbx_description
1 polymer ?
#
loop_
_entity_poly.entity_id
_entity_poly.type
_entity_poly.pdbx_seq_one_letter_code
_entity_poly.pdbx_strand_id
1 'polypeptide(L)' 'MMRAVVTTGTASSAGFPPGTAGKTGTAEVGGGREHAWFIGYRGKVAFAVLVKNGGSGAQAAVPIASRFLRAL' A
#
# COMPACT_ATOMS: atom_id res chain seq x y z
N MET A 1 -2.60 -8.81 -11.99
CA MET A 1 -1.20 -8.36 -11.72
C MET A 1 -1.20 -6.97 -11.07
N MET A 2 -0.14 -6.56 -10.37
CA MET A 2 -0.10 -5.44 -9.38
C MET A 2 -0.86 -4.15 -9.73
N ARG A 3 -0.89 -3.71 -10.99
CA ARG A 3 -1.70 -2.55 -11.40
C ARG A 3 -3.19 -2.69 -11.04
N ALA A 4 -3.74 -3.90 -11.18
CA ALA A 4 -5.13 -4.19 -10.83
C ALA A 4 -5.44 -3.94 -9.35
N VAL A 5 -4.46 -4.12 -8.46
CA VAL A 5 -4.63 -3.84 -7.02
C VAL A 5 -4.97 -2.37 -6.78
N VAL A 6 -4.35 -1.50 -7.57
CA VAL A 6 -4.45 -0.04 -7.48
C VAL A 6 -5.64 0.51 -8.26
N THR A 7 -6.09 -0.18 -9.32
CA THR A 7 -7.22 0.29 -10.14
C THR A 7 -8.56 -0.29 -9.73
N THR A 8 -8.61 -1.56 -9.31
CA THR A 8 -9.85 -2.30 -9.04
C THR A 8 -9.79 -3.20 -7.82
N GLY A 9 -8.62 -3.35 -7.19
CA GLY A 9 -8.42 -4.24 -6.05
C GLY A 9 -8.34 -3.52 -4.71
N THR A 10 -7.58 -4.11 -3.79
CA THR A 10 -7.51 -3.72 -2.36
C THR A 10 -6.98 -2.31 -2.10
N ALA A 11 -6.41 -1.63 -3.08
CA ALA A 11 -5.90 -0.27 -2.97
C ALA A 11 -6.62 0.74 -3.89
N SER A 12 -7.74 0.34 -4.50
CA SER A 12 -8.47 1.13 -5.51
C SER A 12 -9.06 2.44 -4.97
N SER A 13 -9.45 2.47 -3.70
CA SER A 13 -10.01 3.67 -3.05
C SER A 13 -8.99 4.76 -2.74
N ALA A 14 -7.70 4.49 -2.88
CA ALA A 14 -6.64 5.42 -2.46
C ALA A 14 -6.32 6.52 -3.48
N GLY A 15 -6.85 6.40 -4.70
CA GLY A 15 -6.69 7.40 -5.77
C GLY A 15 -5.24 7.66 -6.18
N PHE A 16 -4.41 6.61 -6.30
CA PHE A 16 -3.00 6.79 -6.65
C PHE A 16 -2.80 7.54 -7.98
N PRO A 17 -1.72 8.34 -8.12
CA PRO A 17 -1.36 8.95 -9.39
C PRO A 17 -1.21 7.91 -10.52
N PRO A 18 -1.50 8.27 -11.79
CA PRO A 18 -1.37 7.36 -12.93
C PRO A 18 0.03 6.71 -13.01
N GLY A 19 0.07 5.47 -13.53
CA GLY A 19 1.32 4.71 -13.63
C GLY A 19 1.79 4.06 -12.32
N THR A 20 1.01 4.17 -11.24
CA THR A 20 1.29 3.46 -9.98
C THR A 20 0.86 1.99 -10.07
N ALA A 21 1.72 1.10 -9.59
CA ALA A 21 1.39 -0.30 -9.34
C ALA A 21 1.91 -0.71 -7.96
N GLY A 22 1.21 -1.62 -7.29
CA GLY A 22 1.66 -2.11 -5.98
C GLY A 22 0.82 -3.28 -5.47
N LYS A 23 1.14 -3.73 -4.26
CA LYS A 23 0.44 -4.82 -3.60
C LYS A 23 0.32 -4.55 -2.11
N THR A 24 -0.89 -4.77 -1.59
CA THR A 24 -1.17 -4.79 -0.16
C THR A 24 -0.68 -6.09 0.46
N GLY A 25 -0.14 -5.98 1.68
CA GLY A 25 0.13 -7.10 2.57
C GLY A 25 -0.40 -6.82 3.98
N THR A 26 -0.80 -7.88 4.66
CA THR A 26 -1.17 -7.87 6.07
C THR A 26 -0.48 -9.06 6.68
N ALA A 27 0.36 -8.86 7.70
CA ALA A 27 1.11 -9.94 8.34
C ALA A 27 0.61 -10.13 9.77
N GLU A 28 0.08 -11.32 10.03
CA GLU A 28 -0.33 -11.74 11.37
C GLU A 28 0.88 -11.75 12.32
N VAL A 29 0.63 -11.38 13.58
CA VAL A 29 1.61 -11.46 14.64
C VAL A 29 0.95 -12.09 15.86
N GLY A 30 1.66 -13.01 16.53
CA GLY A 30 1.10 -13.79 17.63
C GLY A 30 0.54 -12.89 18.75
N GLY A 31 -0.78 -12.99 18.98
CA GLY A 31 -1.48 -12.29 20.05
C GLY A 31 -1.59 -10.76 19.90
N GLY A 32 -1.26 -10.20 18.73
CA GLY A 32 -1.25 -8.75 18.50
C GLY A 32 -1.96 -8.35 17.20
N ARG A 33 -2.10 -7.04 17.02
CA ARG A 33 -2.62 -6.46 15.77
C ARG A 33 -1.61 -6.65 14.63
N GLU A 34 -2.10 -6.97 13.44
CA GLU A 34 -1.29 -7.29 12.26
C GLU A 34 -0.38 -6.14 11.84
N HIS A 35 0.70 -6.44 11.13
CA HIS A 35 1.52 -5.44 10.46
C HIS A 35 0.94 -5.10 9.09
N ALA A 36 0.79 -3.80 8.82
CA ALA A 36 0.28 -3.31 7.55
C ALA A 36 1.43 -3.07 6.57
N TRP A 37 1.32 -3.63 5.38
CA TRP A 37 2.29 -3.48 4.30
C TRP A 37 1.65 -2.93 3.02
N PHE A 38 2.41 -2.09 2.32
CA PHE A 38 2.16 -1.79 0.92
C PHE A 38 3.48 -1.55 0.20
N ILE A 39 3.72 -2.29 -0.88
CA ILE A 39 4.94 -2.20 -1.68
C ILE A 39 4.52 -1.87 -3.11
N GLY A 40 5.25 -0.99 -3.78
CA GLY A 40 4.91 -0.59 -5.14
C GLY A 40 5.96 0.24 -5.84
N TYR A 41 5.61 0.71 -7.02
CA TYR A 41 6.43 1.58 -7.84
C TYR A 41 5.59 2.55 -8.67
N ARG A 42 6.21 3.67 -9.07
CA ARG A 42 5.72 4.62 -10.07
C ARG A 42 6.91 5.13 -10.88
N GLY A 43 6.94 4.83 -12.18
CA GLY A 43 8.07 5.20 -13.04
C GLY A 43 9.37 4.59 -12.52
N LYS A 44 10.35 5.45 -12.18
CA LYS A 44 11.67 5.04 -11.66
C LYS A 44 11.75 4.97 -10.12
N VAL A 45 10.66 5.23 -9.41
CA VAL A 45 10.62 5.21 -7.95
C VAL A 45 9.94 3.93 -7.48
N ALA A 46 10.66 3.13 -6.70
CA ALA A 46 10.12 2.00 -5.94
C ALA A 46 10.05 2.38 -4.45
N PHE A 47 9.07 1.84 -3.73
CA PHE A 47 8.86 2.14 -2.31
C PHE A 47 8.25 0.95 -1.56
N ALA A 48 8.42 0.97 -0.24
CA ALA A 48 7.77 0.07 0.69
C ALA A 48 7.31 0.85 1.92
N VAL A 49 6.07 0.60 2.36
CA VAL A 49 5.50 1.14 3.58
C VAL A 49 5.20 -0.01 4.53
N LEU A 50 5.72 0.09 5.75
CA LEU A 50 5.40 -0.78 6.88
C LEU A 50 4.82 0.06 8.02
N VAL A 51 3.67 -0.35 8.53
CA VAL A 51 3.16 0.13 9.82
C VAL A 51 3.08 -1.06 10.76
N LYS A 52 4.02 -1.10 11.72
CA LYS A 52 4.04 -2.12 12.77
C LYS A 52 2.75 -2.04 13.57
N ASN A 53 2.09 -3.18 13.75
CA ASN A 53 0.79 -3.30 14.44
C ASN A 53 -0.29 -2.35 13.87
N GLY A 54 -0.21 -1.99 12.58
CA GLY A 54 -1.14 -1.07 11.91
C GLY A 54 -2.46 -1.72 11.45
N GLY A 55 -2.60 -3.03 11.57
CA GLY A 55 -3.71 -3.81 11.01
C GLY A 55 -3.52 -4.06 9.52
N SER A 56 -4.59 -3.89 8.74
CA SER A 56 -4.55 -4.22 7.31
C SER A 56 -3.71 -3.25 6.47
N GLY A 57 -3.03 -3.78 5.46
CA GLY A 57 -2.30 -2.97 4.47
C GLY A 57 -3.16 -1.91 3.79
N ALA A 58 -4.41 -2.23 3.50
CA ALA A 58 -5.36 -1.32 2.83
C ALA A 58 -5.76 -0.12 3.70
N GLN A 59 -5.87 -0.30 5.02
CA GLN A 59 -6.29 0.76 5.93
C GLN A 59 -5.14 1.66 6.40
N ALA A 60 -3.94 1.10 6.61
CA ALA A 60 -2.84 1.85 7.20
C ALA A 60 -1.73 2.19 6.21
N ALA A 61 -1.22 1.22 5.44
CA ALA A 61 -0.05 1.43 4.59
C ALA A 61 -0.40 2.11 3.25
N VAL A 62 -1.56 1.80 2.67
CA VAL A 62 -2.02 2.34 1.39
C VAL A 62 -2.23 3.87 1.42
N PRO A 63 -2.92 4.46 2.44
CA PRO A 63 -3.08 5.92 2.51
C PRO A 63 -1.75 6.67 2.64
N ILE A 64 -0.78 6.10 3.38
CA ILE A 64 0.57 6.67 3.52
C ILE A 64 1.28 6.70 2.16
N ALA A 65 1.25 5.59 1.42
CA ALA A 65 1.84 5.53 0.09
C ALA A 65 1.18 6.49 -0.91
N SER A 66 -0.15 6.63 -0.87
CA SER A 66 -0.87 7.57 -1.74
C SER A 66 -0.46 9.01 -1.44
N ARG A 67 -0.38 9.38 -0.16
CA ARG A 67 0.09 10.71 0.26
C ARG A 67 1.53 10.97 -0.18
N PHE A 68 2.43 10.01 0.02
CA PHE A 68 3.83 10.12 -0.40
C PHE A 68 3.93 10.36 -1.91
N LEU A 69 3.29 9.52 -2.73
CA LEU A 69 3.34 9.65 -4.18
C LEU A 69 2.68 10.94 -4.69
N ARG A 70 1.62 11.45 -4.05
CA ARG A 70 1.03 12.75 -4.42
C ARG A 70 1.91 13.95 -4.11
N ALA A 71 2.87 13.79 -3.20
CA ALA A 71 3.83 14.83 -2.85
C ALA A 71 5.14 14.76 -3.68
N LEU A 72 5.28 13.76 -4.57
CA LEU A 72 6.36 13.63 -5.56
C LEU A 72 5.92 14.19 -6.90
#